data_AF-A0A419G061-F1
#
_entry.id   AF-A0A419G061-F1
#
_cell.length_a   1.000
_cell.length_b   1.000
_cell.length_c   1.000
_cell.angle_alpha   90.00
_cell.angle_beta   90.00
_cell.angle_gamma   90.00
#
_symmetry.space_group_name_H-M   'P 1'
#
loop_
_entity.id
_entity.type
_entity.pdbx_description
1 polymer ?
#
loop_
_entity_poly.entity_id
_entity_poly.type
_entity_poly.pdbx_seq_one_letter_code
_entity_poly.pdbx_strand_id
1 'polypeptide(L)' 'MYVLDRTGHNLGEIYLDALTFACKGDFDRALSLTPEEYETEILDYDIHTNTTGRSGSRTGRTGKLLFAKLKTG' A
#
# COMPACT_ATOMS: atom_id res chain seq x y z
N MET A 1 8.02 3.02 0.96
CA MET A 1 6.98 4.07 1.06
C MET A 1 5.73 3.42 1.65
N TYR A 2 4.86 4.17 2.33
CA TYR A 2 3.54 3.66 2.71
C TYR A 2 2.42 4.56 2.20
N VAL A 3 1.29 3.96 1.83
CA VAL A 3 0.04 4.65 1.48
C VAL A 3 -1.03 4.17 2.45
N LEU A 4 -1.77 5.12 3.03
CA LEU A 4 -2.90 4.85 3.91
C LEU A 4 -4.20 5.05 3.15
N ASP A 5 -5.00 4.00 3.07
CA ASP A 5 -6.38 4.10 2.63
C ASP A 5 -7.34 4.08 3.83
N ARG A 6 -8.06 5.19 3.98
CA ARG A 6 -9.06 5.43 5.03
C ARG A 6 -10.49 5.17 4.54
N THR A 7 -10.68 5.09 3.24
CA THR A 7 -11.99 5.06 2.57
C THR A 7 -12.35 3.64 2.10
N GLY A 8 -11.39 2.72 2.05
CA GLY A 8 -11.59 1.35 1.58
C GLY A 8 -11.63 1.30 0.04
N HIS A 9 -10.89 2.18 -0.62
CA HIS A 9 -10.75 2.17 -2.07
C HIS A 9 -10.22 0.83 -2.56
N ASN A 10 -10.45 0.54 -3.85
CA ASN A 10 -9.94 -0.66 -4.48
C ASN A 10 -8.41 -0.68 -4.29
N LEU A 11 -7.90 -1.77 -3.69
CA LEU A 11 -6.48 -1.96 -3.42
C LEU A 11 -5.63 -1.62 -4.65
N GLY A 12 -6.09 -1.91 -5.87
CA GLY A 12 -5.38 -1.58 -7.10
C GLY A 12 -5.02 -0.10 -7.27
N GLU A 13 -5.87 0.84 -6.85
CA GLU A 13 -5.62 2.29 -6.93
C GLU A 13 -4.48 2.69 -5.97
N ILE A 14 -4.53 2.17 -4.74
CA ILE A 14 -3.52 2.40 -3.69
C ILE A 14 -2.15 1.85 -4.13
N TYR A 15 -2.14 0.70 -4.79
CA TYR A 15 -0.93 0.11 -5.36
C TYR A 15 -0.31 1.01 -6.43
N LEU A 16 -1.13 1.53 -7.34
CA LEU A 16 -0.64 2.39 -8.42
C LEU A 16 -0.06 3.70 -7.90
N ASP A 17 -0.69 4.32 -6.90
CA ASP A 17 -0.16 5.53 -6.25
C ASP A 17 1.19 5.26 -5.56
N ALA A 18 1.28 4.14 -4.83
CA ALA A 18 2.50 3.75 -4.13
C ALA A 18 3.67 3.49 -5.09
N LEU A 19 3.41 2.78 -6.19
CA LEU A 19 4.42 2.49 -7.22
C LEU A 19 4.81 3.74 -8.00
N THR A 20 3.85 4.60 -8.37
CA THR A 20 4.13 5.88 -9.05
C THR A 20 5.06 6.76 -8.22
N PHE A 21 4.80 6.86 -6.92
CA PHE A 21 5.69 7.59 -6.03
C PHE A 21 7.07 6.93 -5.91
N ALA A 22 7.14 5.60 -5.80
CA ALA A 22 8.40 4.87 -5.76
C ALA A 22 9.23 5.06 -7.05
N CYS A 23 8.55 5.20 -8.18
CA CYS A 23 9.10 5.58 -9.49
C CYS A 23 9.34 7.09 -9.65
N LYS A 24 9.27 7.88 -8.56
CA LYS A 24 9.50 9.34 -8.56
C LYS A 24 8.54 10.12 -9.49
N GLY A 25 7.30 9.66 -9.59
CA GLY A 25 6.28 10.26 -10.43
C GLY A 25 6.25 9.75 -11.88
N ASP A 26 7.14 8.83 -12.25
CA ASP A 26 7.13 8.17 -13.55
C ASP A 26 6.01 7.12 -13.60
N PHE A 27 4.84 7.56 -14.04
CA PHE A 27 3.62 6.77 -14.11
C PHE A 27 3.72 5.62 -15.13
N ASP A 28 4.33 5.88 -16.29
CA ASP A 28 4.51 4.87 -17.33
C ASP A 28 5.39 3.73 -16.83
N ARG A 29 6.48 4.06 -16.11
CA ARG A 29 7.33 3.07 -15.44
C ARG A 29 6.56 2.31 -14.35
N ALA A 30 5.75 2.99 -13.55
CA ALA A 30 4.99 2.34 -12.49
C ALA A 30 4.01 1.30 -13.04
N LEU A 31 3.37 1.59 -14.20
CA LEU A 31 2.51 0.66 -14.92
C LEU A 31 3.26 -0.51 -15.57
N SER A 32 4.54 -0.32 -15.90
CA SER A 32 5.35 -1.38 -16.54
C SER A 32 5.98 -2.36 -15.55
N LEU A 33 5.99 -2.06 -14.25
CA LEU A 33 6.59 -2.92 -13.23
C LEU A 33 5.87 -4.25 -13.09
N THR A 34 6.62 -5.34 -13.07
CA THR A 34 6.08 -6.67 -12.75
C THR A 34 6.14 -6.95 -11.25
N PRO A 35 5.31 -7.86 -10.72
CA PRO A 35 5.37 -8.25 -9.31
C PRO A 35 6.74 -8.81 -8.86
N GLU A 36 7.61 -9.23 -9.78
CA GLU A 36 8.98 -9.64 -9.42
C GLU A 36 9.88 -8.44 -9.09
N GLU A 37 9.58 -7.24 -9.56
CA GLU A 37 10.42 -6.05 -9.45
C GLU A 37 10.18 -5.23 -8.19
N TYR A 38 9.17 -5.59 -7.38
CA TYR A 38 8.87 -4.91 -6.14
C TYR A 38 8.36 -5.87 -5.07
N GLU A 39 8.39 -5.42 -3.83
CA GLU A 39 7.83 -6.11 -2.67
C GLU A 39 6.75 -5.26 -2.05
N THR A 40 5.67 -5.89 -1.61
CA THR A 40 4.62 -5.21 -0.86
C THR A 40 4.22 -5.93 0.41
N GLU A 41 3.87 -5.14 1.42
CA GLU A 41 3.28 -5.62 2.66
C GLU A 41 2.02 -4.81 2.96
N ILE A 42 0.93 -5.48 3.34
CA ILE A 42 -0.32 -4.83 3.73
C ILE A 42 -0.55 -5.10 5.22
N LEU A 43 -0.84 -4.04 5.97
CA LEU A 43 -1.23 -4.12 7.37
C LEU A 43 -2.65 -3.57 7.55
N ASP A 44 -3.38 -4.17 8.49
CA ASP A 44 -4.61 -3.55 9.00
C ASP A 44 -4.22 -2.36 9.88
N TYR A 45 -4.91 -1.25 9.68
CA TYR A 45 -4.71 -0.03 10.44
C TYR A 45 -6.01 0.37 11.15
N ASP A 46 -5.93 0.47 12.47
CA ASP A 46 -6.99 1.01 13.29
C ASP A 46 -6.75 2.50 13.52
N ILE A 47 -7.63 3.34 12.98
CA ILE A 47 -7.50 4.79 13.05
C ILE A 47 -7.85 5.35 14.43
N HIS A 48 -8.67 4.64 15.22
CA HIS A 48 -9.10 5.11 16.52
C HIS A 48 -8.00 4.93 17.56
N THR A 49 -7.25 3.84 17.46
CA THR A 49 -6.12 3.54 18.35
C THR A 49 -4.77 3.90 17.75
N ASN A 50 -4.71 4.23 16.46
CA ASN A 50 -3.48 4.49 15.70
C ASN A 50 -2.49 3.31 15.81
N THR A 51 -2.98 2.09 15.61
CA THR A 51 -2.20 0.86 15.72
C THR A 51 -2.30 -0.01 14.48
N THR A 52 -1.25 -0.77 14.20
CA THR A 52 -1.19 -1.72 13.08
C THR A 52 -1.21 -3.17 13.56
N GLY A 53 -1.86 -4.06 12.81
CA GLY A 53 -1.85 -5.49 13.07
C GLY A 53 -1.93 -6.33 11.79
N ARG A 54 -1.52 -7.61 11.89
CA ARG A 54 -1.69 -8.62 10.83
C ARG A 54 -2.95 -9.48 11.02
N SER A 55 -3.60 -9.36 12.18
CA SER A 55 -4.84 -10.04 12.55
C SER A 55 -5.93 -8.99 12.64
N GLY A 56 -6.99 -9.14 11.86
CA GLY A 56 -8.04 -8.14 11.71
C GLY A 56 -8.60 -7.68 13.06
N SER A 57 -8.71 -6.35 13.22
CA SER A 57 -9.46 -5.76 14.33
C SER A 57 -10.89 -6.30 14.28
N ARG A 58 -11.30 -7.02 15.33
CA ARG A 58 -12.61 -7.68 15.43
C ARG A 58 -13.79 -6.71 15.47
N THR A 59 -13.58 -5.38 15.48
CA THR A 59 -14.61 -4.42 15.91
C THR A 59 -14.66 -3.07 15.18
N GLY A 60 -14.05 -2.87 14.00
CA GLY A 60 -14.18 -1.56 13.34
C GLY A 60 -13.78 -1.53 11.87
N ARG A 61 -14.22 -0.50 11.14
CA ARG A 61 -13.78 -0.19 9.76
C ARG A 61 -12.25 -0.02 9.77
N THR A 62 -11.52 -1.07 9.42
CA THR A 62 -10.06 -1.06 9.38
C THR A 62 -9.59 -0.43 8.08
N GLY A 63 -8.81 0.65 8.18
CA GLY A 63 -8.03 1.14 7.05
C GLY A 63 -6.95 0.13 6.70
N LYS A 64 -6.32 0.32 5.53
CA LYS A 64 -5.19 -0.49 5.09
C LYS A 64 -3.97 0.40 4.93
N LEU A 65 -2.83 -0.08 5.42
CA LEU A 65 -1.53 0.49 5.11
C LEU A 65 -0.84 -0.43 4.11
N LEU A 66 -0.57 0.09 2.91
CA LEU A 66 0.23 -0.59 1.90
C LEU A 66 1.66 -0.06 1.96
N PHE A 67 2.62 -0.95 2.19
CA PHE A 67 4.04 -0.68 2.02
C PHE A 67 4.48 -1.23 0.67
N ALA A 68 5.15 -0.40 -0.13
CA ALA A 68 5.76 -0.82 -1.39
C ALA A 68 7.24 -0.39 -1.45
N LYS A 69 8.07 -1.27 -2.00
CA LYS A 69 9.50 -1.05 -2.21
C LYS A 69 9.93 -1.69 -3.53
N LEU A 70 10.55 -0.90 -4.40
CA LEU A 70 11.22 -1.43 -5.60
C LEU A 70 12.43 -2.26 -5.19
N LYS A 71 12.62 -3.41 -5.84
CA LYS A 71 13.86 -4.16 -5.72
C LYS A 71 14.92 -3.42 -6.50
N THR A 72 16.04 -3.12 -5.86
CA THR A 72 17.26 -2.74 -6.57
C THR A 72 17.82 -4.00 -7.22
N GLY A 73 17.92 -3.98 -8.55
CA GLY A 73 18.74 -4.94 -9.29
C GLY A 73 20.23 -4.76 -9.01
#